data_AF-A0A1E3GNE0-F1
#
_entry.id   AF-A0A1E3GNE0-F1
#
_cell.length_a   1.000
_cell.length_b   1.000
_cell.length_c   1.000
_cell.angle_alpha   90.00
_cell.angle_beta   90.00
_cell.angle_gamma   90.00
#
_symmetry.space_group_name_H-M   'P 1'
#
loop_
_entity.id
_entity.type
_entity.pdbx_description
1 polymer ?
#
loop_
_entity_poly.entity_id
_entity_poly.type
_entity_poly.pdbx_seq_one_letter_code
_entity_poly.pdbx_strand_id
1 'polypeptide(L)'
;MSKKLLVLDGIGGIDLGRNLASSIEEKGISTKYFDMSSMRKIVLQGPRSSIAKMLNKKKDKDGFYCLPKCDFDELEKQINQFKPNKILIIGFLYKFYEPQRLKRLADRLGIELFCMTLIVAIFTQLAESSYFLLKMN
;
A
#
# COMPACT_ATOMS: atom_id res chain seq x y z
N MET A 1 6.81 20.51 -11.85
CA MET A 1 5.97 19.98 -10.73
C MET A 1 6.89 19.37 -9.68
N SER A 2 6.61 19.60 -8.40
CA SER A 2 7.34 18.94 -7.31
C SER A 2 7.04 17.43 -7.33
N LYS A 3 8.08 16.60 -7.41
CA LYS A 3 7.96 15.14 -7.36
C LYS A 3 7.63 14.74 -5.93
N LYS A 4 6.50 14.05 -5.73
CA LYS A 4 5.98 13.66 -4.42
C LYS A 4 5.67 12.18 -4.39
N LEU A 5 6.35 11.45 -3.51
CA LEU A 5 6.24 10.00 -3.38
C LEU A 5 5.60 9.65 -2.04
N LEU A 6 4.61 8.77 -2.05
CA LEU A 6 4.12 8.13 -0.84
C LEU A 6 4.60 6.67 -0.80
N VAL A 7 5.27 6.27 0.27
CA VAL A 7 5.73 4.89 0.51
C VAL A 7 4.77 4.22 1.49
N LEU A 8 4.16 3.11 1.07
CA LEU A 8 3.31 2.25 1.89
C LEU A 8 4.05 0.95 2.16
N ASP A 9 4.58 0.78 3.36
CA ASP A 9 5.33 -0.41 3.76
C ASP A 9 4.46 -1.41 4.53
N GLY A 10 4.33 -2.61 3.97
CA GLY A 10 3.57 -3.72 4.52
C GLY A 10 4.42 -4.93 4.92
N ILE A 11 5.76 -4.82 4.92
CA ILE A 11 6.63 -5.91 5.39
C ILE A 11 6.59 -5.97 6.93
N GLY A 12 6.74 -4.82 7.58
CA GLY A 12 6.76 -4.71 9.05
C GLY A 12 7.99 -5.36 9.70
N GLY A 13 8.51 -4.78 10.76
CA GLY A 13 9.62 -5.35 11.55
C GLY A 13 11.02 -5.23 10.95
N ILE A 14 11.17 -4.60 9.78
CA ILE A 14 12.46 -4.21 9.20
C ILE A 14 12.40 -2.75 8.71
N ASP A 15 13.54 -2.04 8.71
CA ASP A 15 13.61 -0.62 8.32
C ASP A 15 13.75 -0.38 6.81
N LEU A 16 13.44 -1.37 5.96
CA LEU A 16 13.63 -1.27 4.50
C LEU A 16 12.87 -0.09 3.88
N GLY A 17 11.55 -0.02 4.08
CA GLY A 17 10.76 1.05 3.47
C GLY A 17 11.09 2.43 4.05
N ARG A 18 11.46 2.48 5.34
CA ARG A 18 11.90 3.72 6.00
C ARG A 18 13.20 4.23 5.40
N ASN A 19 14.22 3.37 5.30
CA ASN A 19 15.53 3.73 4.74
C ASN A 19 15.41 4.12 3.26
N LEU A 20 14.62 3.37 2.48
CA LEU A 20 14.36 3.69 1.08
C LEU A 20 13.69 5.07 0.94
N ALA A 21 12.69 5.37 1.77
CA ALA A 21 12.02 6.67 1.76
C ALA A 21 13.01 7.81 2.07
N SER A 22 13.87 7.64 3.09
CA SER A 22 14.91 8.62 3.44
C SER A 22 15.89 8.84 2.28
N SER A 23 16.41 7.79 1.66
CA SER A 23 17.33 7.92 0.52
C SER A 23 16.69 8.55 -0.71
N ILE A 24 15.37 8.42 -0.89
CA ILE A 24 14.63 9.08 -1.97
C ILE A 24 14.43 10.58 -1.64
N GLU A 25 14.14 10.91 -0.39
CA GLU A 25 14.07 12.30 0.11
C GLU A 25 15.40 13.04 -0.13
N GLU A 26 16.53 12.41 0.22
CA GLU A 26 17.88 12.94 0.02
C GLU A 26 18.19 13.26 -1.45
N LYS A 27 17.53 12.58 -2.39
CA LYS A 27 17.64 12.85 -3.83
C LYS A 27 16.71 13.97 -4.32
N GLY A 28 16.06 14.69 -3.42
CA GLY A 28 15.22 15.85 -3.71
C GLY A 28 13.78 15.51 -4.12
N ILE A 29 13.30 14.31 -3.82
CA ILE A 29 11.90 13.91 -4.03
C ILE A 29 11.18 13.98 -2.68
N SER A 30 10.17 14.85 -2.56
CA SER A 30 9.40 14.95 -1.33
C SER A 30 8.65 13.65 -1.06
N THR A 31 8.98 12.98 0.02
CA THR A 31 8.60 11.60 0.31
C THR A 31 7.92 11.51 1.67
N LYS A 32 6.83 10.76 1.72
CA LYS A 32 6.15 10.43 2.97
C LYS A 32 6.15 8.92 3.15
N TYR A 33 6.57 8.47 4.32
CA TYR A 33 6.61 7.05 4.67
C TYR A 33 5.45 6.69 5.59
N PHE A 34 4.80 5.57 5.29
CA PHE A 34 3.82 4.94 6.16
C PHE A 34 4.13 3.46 6.36
N ASP A 35 4.29 3.10 7.62
CA ASP A 35 4.26 1.72 8.07
C ASP A 35 2.80 1.29 8.23
N MET A 36 2.32 0.43 7.32
CA MET A 36 0.95 -0.07 7.36
C MET A 36 0.71 -1.02 8.55
N SER A 37 1.76 -1.58 9.16
CA SER A 37 1.63 -2.46 10.34
C SER A 37 1.29 -1.70 11.63
N SER A 38 1.71 -0.44 11.73
CA SER A 38 1.39 0.46 12.85
C SER A 38 0.15 1.33 12.61
N MET A 39 -0.45 1.28 11.42
CA MET A 39 -1.68 2.02 11.12
C MET A 39 -2.88 1.55 11.96
N ARG A 40 -3.78 2.49 12.24
CA ARG A 40 -4.99 2.24 13.04
C ARG A 40 -5.81 1.12 12.40
N LYS A 41 -5.95 0.04 13.15
CA LYS A 41 -6.79 -1.09 12.77
C LYS A 41 -8.27 -0.73 13.00
N ILE A 42 -9.15 -1.26 12.17
CA ILE A 42 -10.60 -1.11 12.37
C ILE A 42 -10.99 -1.88 13.64
N VAL A 43 -11.24 -1.16 14.75
CA VAL A 43 -11.51 -1.77 16.07
C VAL A 43 -12.94 -2.30 16.20
N LEU A 44 -13.86 -1.97 15.29
CA LEU A 44 -15.28 -2.31 15.45
C LEU A 44 -15.93 -2.81 14.17
N GLN A 45 -16.08 -4.13 14.05
CA GLN A 45 -17.13 -4.72 13.22
C GLN A 45 -17.88 -5.75 14.08
N GLY A 46 -18.94 -5.28 14.75
CA GLY A 46 -20.01 -6.14 15.24
C GLY A 46 -20.65 -6.97 14.11
N PRO A 47 -21.84 -7.58 14.30
CA PRO A 47 -22.40 -8.66 13.45
C PRO A 47 -22.54 -8.36 11.95
N ARG A 48 -22.27 -7.13 11.49
CA ARG A 48 -22.09 -6.75 10.08
C ARG A 48 -20.95 -7.49 9.36
N SER A 49 -19.87 -7.87 10.05
CA SER A 49 -18.81 -8.69 9.42
C SER A 49 -19.30 -10.09 9.06
N SER A 50 -20.20 -10.66 9.86
CA SER A 50 -20.87 -11.95 9.58
C SER A 50 -21.84 -11.83 8.40
N ILE A 51 -22.53 -10.69 8.25
CA ILE A 51 -23.44 -10.42 7.14
C ILE A 51 -22.66 -10.20 5.83
N ALA A 52 -21.53 -9.48 5.87
CA ALA A 52 -20.64 -9.30 4.72
C ALA A 52 -19.99 -10.64 4.28
N LYS A 53 -19.63 -11.50 5.23
CA LYS A 53 -19.19 -12.88 4.96
C LYS A 53 -20.29 -13.71 4.28
N MET A 54 -21.56 -13.52 4.65
CA MET A 54 -22.67 -14.32 4.13
C MET A 54 -23.17 -13.84 2.75
N LEU A 55 -23.23 -12.53 2.52
CA LEU A 55 -23.65 -11.95 1.24
C LEU A 55 -22.62 -12.21 0.12
N ASN A 56 -21.32 -12.17 0.43
CA ASN A 56 -20.27 -12.33 -0.58
C ASN A 56 -19.90 -13.80 -0.85
N LYS A 57 -20.20 -14.74 0.05
CA LYS A 57 -20.02 -16.20 -0.18
C LYS A 57 -20.85 -16.74 -1.35
N LYS A 58 -21.87 -16.00 -1.80
CA LYS A 58 -22.64 -16.32 -3.02
C LYS A 58 -21.99 -15.84 -4.32
N LYS A 59 -20.99 -14.94 -4.26
CA LYS A 59 -20.45 -14.25 -5.44
C LYS A 59 -19.06 -14.72 -5.88
N ASP A 60 -18.26 -15.32 -5.01
CA ASP A 60 -16.90 -15.76 -5.35
C ASP A 60 -16.58 -17.10 -4.67
N LYS A 61 -16.32 -18.14 -5.47
CA LYS A 61 -15.94 -19.48 -4.97
C LYS A 61 -14.43 -19.62 -4.71
N ASP A 62 -13.59 -18.71 -5.20
CA ASP A 62 -12.12 -18.86 -5.18
C ASP A 62 -11.36 -17.66 -4.58
N GLY A 63 -12.06 -16.66 -4.02
CA GLY A 63 -11.43 -15.45 -3.50
C GLY A 63 -10.87 -15.62 -2.08
N PHE A 64 -9.54 -15.45 -1.91
CA PHE A 64 -8.92 -15.23 -0.60
C PHE A 64 -9.53 -13.97 0.06
N TYR A 65 -10.52 -14.15 0.93
CA TYR A 65 -11.13 -13.04 1.68
C TYR A 65 -10.20 -12.55 2.79
N CYS A 66 -9.37 -11.56 2.49
CA CYS A 66 -8.74 -10.71 3.49
C CYS A 66 -9.64 -9.50 3.73
N LEU A 67 -10.41 -9.53 4.81
CA LEU A 67 -11.09 -8.33 5.30
C LEU A 67 -10.02 -7.25 5.56
N PRO A 68 -10.17 -6.03 5.02
CA PRO A 68 -9.21 -4.96 5.24
C PRO A 68 -9.10 -4.69 6.74
N LYS A 69 -7.86 -4.64 7.23
CA LYS A 69 -7.58 -4.47 8.66
C LYS A 69 -7.44 -3.01 9.06
N CYS A 70 -7.13 -2.13 8.10
CA CYS A 70 -6.83 -0.73 8.35
C CYS A 70 -7.94 0.20 7.83
N ASP A 71 -8.07 1.36 8.48
CA ASP A 71 -9.01 2.40 8.09
C ASP A 71 -8.55 3.06 6.78
N PHE A 72 -9.25 2.77 5.68
CA PHE A 72 -8.93 3.32 4.37
C PHE A 72 -9.29 4.80 4.26
N ASP A 73 -10.27 5.30 5.02
CA ASP A 73 -10.70 6.69 4.91
C ASP A 73 -9.62 7.62 5.47
N GLU A 74 -8.90 7.16 6.51
CA GLU A 74 -7.71 7.86 7.01
C GLU A 74 -6.57 7.86 5.97
N LEU A 75 -6.32 6.73 5.30
CA LEU A 75 -5.33 6.68 4.21
C LEU A 75 -5.70 7.65 3.08
N GLU A 76 -6.96 7.67 2.66
CA GLU A 76 -7.47 8.56 1.61
C GLU A 76 -7.31 10.03 2.02
N LYS A 77 -7.62 10.38 3.27
CA LYS A 77 -7.40 11.72 3.81
C LYS A 77 -5.92 12.11 3.74
N GLN A 78 -5.02 11.21 4.13
CA GLN A 78 -3.58 11.45 4.08
C GLN A 78 -3.06 11.61 2.65
N ILE A 79 -3.56 10.82 1.70
CA ILE A 79 -3.26 10.95 0.27
C ILE A 79 -3.74 12.32 -0.25
N ASN A 80 -4.96 12.74 0.09
CA ASN A 80 -5.52 14.01 -0.34
C ASN A 80 -4.79 15.23 0.26
N GLN A 81 -4.26 15.11 1.47
CA GLN A 81 -3.46 16.16 2.11
C GLN A 81 -2.05 16.27 1.50
N PHE A 82 -1.37 15.13 1.33
CA PHE A 82 0.01 15.11 0.84
C PHE A 82 0.09 15.36 -0.68
N LYS A 83 -0.94 14.90 -1.42
CA LYS A 83 -1.04 14.94 -2.89
C LYS A 83 0.18 14.33 -3.59
N PRO A 84 0.48 13.04 -3.37
CA PRO A 84 1.56 12.36 -4.08
C PRO A 84 1.23 12.27 -5.57
N ASN A 85 2.25 12.28 -6.43
CA ASN A 85 2.11 11.87 -7.82
C ASN A 85 2.40 10.37 -8.02
N LYS A 86 3.08 9.76 -7.05
CA LYS A 86 3.45 8.34 -7.08
C LYS A 86 3.22 7.70 -5.72
N ILE A 87 2.74 6.46 -5.71
CA ILE A 87 2.68 5.63 -4.52
C ILE A 87 3.55 4.39 -4.77
N LEU A 88 4.51 4.15 -3.89
CA LEU A 88 5.30 2.93 -3.83
C LEU A 88 4.77 2.03 -2.73
N ILE A 89 4.32 0.84 -3.10
CA ILE A 89 3.85 -0.20 -2.19
C ILE A 89 5.00 -1.18 -1.98
N ILE A 90 5.39 -1.40 -0.74
CA ILE A 90 6.43 -2.36 -0.35
C ILE A 90 5.76 -3.51 0.39
N GLY A 91 5.99 -4.74 -0.05
CA GLY A 91 5.40 -5.93 0.55
C GLY A 91 3.94 -6.16 0.13
N PHE A 92 3.09 -6.53 1.09
CA PHE A 92 1.79 -7.12 0.82
C PHE A 92 0.62 -6.19 1.21
N LEU A 93 0.20 -5.33 0.27
CA LEU A 93 -0.92 -4.39 0.46
C LEU A 93 -2.22 -5.07 0.93
N TYR A 94 -2.54 -6.24 0.36
CA TYR A 94 -3.79 -6.97 0.62
C TYR A 94 -3.96 -7.39 2.08
N LYS A 95 -2.89 -7.39 2.89
CA LYS A 95 -2.97 -7.64 4.34
C LYS A 95 -3.62 -6.49 5.10
N PHE A 96 -3.61 -5.28 4.54
CA PHE A 96 -4.01 -4.03 5.19
C PHE A 96 -5.23 -3.41 4.51
N TYR A 97 -5.23 -3.36 3.18
CA TYR A 97 -6.24 -2.69 2.36
C TYR A 97 -6.70 -3.57 1.20
N GLU A 98 -7.91 -3.32 0.69
CA GLU A 98 -8.37 -3.89 -0.58
C GLU A 98 -7.59 -3.25 -1.74
N PRO A 99 -6.78 -4.02 -2.52
CA PRO A 99 -5.93 -3.43 -3.55
C PRO A 99 -6.71 -2.65 -4.62
N GLN A 100 -7.90 -3.15 -4.98
CA GLN A 100 -8.76 -2.50 -5.96
C GLN A 100 -9.29 -1.15 -5.48
N ARG A 101 -9.47 -0.97 -4.16
CA ARG A 101 -9.89 0.31 -3.59
C ARG A 101 -8.79 1.36 -3.72
N LEU A 102 -7.53 0.99 -3.47
CA LEU A 102 -6.38 1.86 -3.69
C LEU A 102 -6.17 2.18 -5.18
N LYS A 103 -6.32 1.18 -6.07
CA LYS A 103 -6.25 1.38 -7.52
C LYS A 103 -7.26 2.41 -8.01
N ARG A 104 -8.54 2.24 -7.66
CA ARG A 104 -9.61 3.20 -8.02
C ARG A 104 -9.32 4.61 -7.52
N LEU A 105 -8.80 4.75 -6.31
CA LEU A 105 -8.40 6.05 -5.75
C LEU A 105 -7.27 6.67 -6.56
N ALA A 106 -6.23 5.89 -6.88
CA ALA A 106 -5.08 6.34 -7.63
C ALA A 106 -5.47 6.76 -9.06
N ASP A 107 -6.28 5.95 -9.76
CA ASP A 107 -6.79 6.24 -11.10
C ASP A 107 -7.59 7.55 -11.10
N ARG A 108 -8.48 7.75 -10.11
CA ARG A 108 -9.28 8.97 -9.96
C ARG A 108 -8.43 10.22 -9.72
N LEU A 109 -7.30 10.08 -9.02
CA LEU A 109 -6.41 11.19 -8.66
C LEU A 109 -5.23 11.35 -9.63
N GLY A 110 -5.10 10.51 -10.65
CA GLY A 110 -3.97 10.52 -11.59
C GLY A 110 -2.64 10.16 -10.93
N ILE A 111 -2.64 9.26 -9.94
CA ILE A 111 -1.46 8.84 -9.18
C ILE A 111 -0.92 7.54 -9.76
N GLU A 112 0.38 7.47 -10.02
CA GLU A 112 1.02 6.22 -10.48
C GLU A 112 1.30 5.27 -9.31
N LEU A 113 0.90 4.00 -9.47
CA LEU A 113 1.16 2.94 -8.49
C LEU A 113 2.35 2.06 -8.89
N PHE A 114 3.24 1.83 -7.93
CA PHE A 114 4.36 0.91 -8.06
C PHE A 114 4.34 -0.12 -6.95
N CYS A 115 4.67 -1.37 -7.26
CA CYS A 115 4.75 -2.45 -6.29
C CYS A 115 6.16 -3.06 -6.26
N MET A 116 6.73 -3.15 -5.06
CA MET A 116 7.93 -3.89 -4.72
C MET A 116 7.54 -5.03 -3.78
N THR A 117 7.45 -6.26 -4.29
CA THR A 117 7.16 -7.43 -3.46
C THR A 117 8.42 -7.92 -2.75
N LEU A 118 8.27 -8.64 -1.63
CA LEU A 118 9.42 -9.21 -0.90
C LEU A 118 10.25 -10.16 -1.78
N ILE A 119 9.61 -10.87 -2.71
CA ILE A 119 10.32 -11.69 -3.71
C ILE A 119 11.23 -10.80 -4.56
N VAL A 120 10.69 -9.71 -5.12
CA VAL A 120 11.51 -8.75 -5.88
C VAL A 120 12.61 -8.15 -4.98
N ALA A 121 12.30 -7.76 -3.75
CA ALA A 121 13.26 -7.19 -2.80
C ALA A 121 14.43 -8.13 -2.49
N ILE A 122 14.16 -9.41 -2.18
CA ILE A 122 15.18 -10.44 -1.91
C ILE A 122 16.04 -10.68 -3.16
N PHE A 123 15.42 -10.78 -4.34
CA PHE A 123 16.16 -10.92 -5.59
C PHE A 123 17.01 -9.68 -5.92
N THR A 124 16.55 -8.47 -5.62
CA THR A 124 17.34 -7.23 -5.78
C THR A 124 18.41 -7.03 -4.72
N GLN A 125 18.32 -7.68 -3.57
CA GLN A 125 19.39 -7.62 -2.56
C GLN A 125 20.53 -8.59 -2.88
N LEU A 126 20.25 -9.63 -3.68
CA LEU A 126 21.25 -10.52 -4.30
C LEU A 126 21.80 -9.96 -5.62
N ALA A 127 21.05 -9.08 -6.30
CA ALA A 127 21.47 -8.40 -7.51
C ALA A 127 21.75 -6.92 -7.18
N GLU A 128 22.98 -6.63 -6.76
CA GLU A 128 23.41 -5.25 -6.52
C GLU A 128 22.97 -4.33 -7.67
N SER A 129 22.21 -3.28 -7.32
CA SER A 129 21.98 -2.08 -8.12
C SER A 129 20.88 -2.09 -9.20
N SER A 130 19.74 -2.77 -9.04
CA SER A 130 18.59 -2.56 -9.96
C SER A 130 17.22 -2.75 -9.30
N TYR A 131 16.57 -1.66 -8.85
CA TYR A 131 15.19 -1.71 -8.35
C TYR A 131 14.19 -1.92 -9.48
N PHE A 132 13.61 -3.11 -9.60
CA PHE A 132 12.50 -3.38 -10.50
C PHE A 132 11.19 -2.82 -9.93
N LEU A 133 10.66 -1.78 -10.57
CA LEU A 133 9.35 -1.20 -10.28
C LEU A 133 8.32 -1.81 -11.25
N LEU A 134 7.43 -2.65 -10.75
CA LEU A 134 6.27 -3.08 -11.53
C LEU A 134 5.19 -2.00 -11.45
N LYS A 135 4.92 -1.35 -12.58
CA LYS A 135 3.76 -0.46 -12.73
C LYS A 135 2.50 -1.31 -12.73
N MET A 136 1.58 -1.03 -11.82
CA MET A 136 0.27 -1.68 -11.85
C MET A 136 -0.55 -1.06 -12.99
N ASN A 137 -0.88 -1.86 -14.00
CA ASN A 137 -1.86 -1.50 -15.04
C ASN A 137 -3.29 -1.70 -14.52
#